data_AF-A0A966F2S5-F1
#
_entry.id   AF-A0A966F2S5-F1
#
_cell.length_a   1.000
_cell.length_b   1.000
_cell.length_c   1.000
_cell.angle_alpha   90.00
_cell.angle_beta   90.00
_cell.angle_gamma   90.00
#
_symmetry.space_group_name_H-M   'P 1'
#
loop_
_entity.id
_entity.type
_entity.pdbx_description
1 polymer ?
#
loop_
_entity_poly.entity_id
_entity_poly.type
_entity_poly.pdbx_seq_one_letter_code
_entity_poly.pdbx_strand_id
1 'polypeptide(L)' 'LGPTPVHGLFLNTGHGAMGWTHAAGSAELLADLLAGQTPAIDTAGLLAERWIGRG' A
#
# COMPACT_ATOMS: atom_id res chain seq x y z
N LEU A 1 -3.24 -1.98 -0.81
CA LEU A 1 -2.78 -0.57 -0.68
C LEU A 1 -1.63 -0.29 -1.66
N GLY A 2 -1.15 0.95 -1.77
CA GLY A 2 0.01 1.29 -2.60
C GLY A 2 -0.29 2.09 -3.88
N PRO A 3 0.67 2.19 -4.81
CA PRO A 3 0.54 2.98 -6.03
C PRO A 3 -0.54 2.41 -6.95
N THR A 4 -1.07 3.29 -7.82
CA THR A 4 -2.02 2.94 -8.88
C THR A 4 -1.43 3.22 -10.25
N PRO A 5 -2.06 2.76 -11.35
CA PRO A 5 -1.66 3.15 -12.71
C PRO A 5 -1.79 4.65 -12.99
N VAL A 6 -2.54 5.38 -12.16
CA VAL A 6 -2.66 6.84 -12.27
C VAL A 6 -1.48 7.47 -11.54
N HIS A 7 -0.69 8.26 -12.27
CA HIS A 7 0.49 8.92 -11.74
C HIS A 7 0.14 9.82 -10.54
N GLY A 8 0.89 9.65 -9.44
CA GLY A 8 0.71 10.41 -8.20
C GLY A 8 -0.50 9.99 -7.35
N LEU A 9 -1.24 8.94 -7.75
CA LEU A 9 -2.36 8.41 -6.97
C LEU A 9 -1.98 7.13 -6.25
N PHE A 10 -2.22 7.11 -4.94
CA PHE A 10 -1.97 5.99 -4.04
C PHE A 10 -3.21 5.67 -3.21
N LEU A 11 -3.34 4.42 -2.79
CA LEU A 11 -4.49 3.93 -2.02
C LEU A 11 -4.07 3.35 -0.67
N ASN A 12 -4.69 3.81 0.41
CA ASN A 12 -4.64 3.15 1.72
C ASN A 12 -5.98 2.49 2.05
N THR A 13 -6.33 1.44 1.31
CA THR A 13 -7.65 0.78 1.39
C THR A 13 -7.51 -0.74 1.34
N GLY A 14 -8.61 -1.45 1.65
CA GLY A 14 -8.68 -2.91 1.58
C GLY A 14 -8.41 -3.65 2.89
N HIS A 15 -8.37 -2.95 4.03
CA HIS A 15 -8.00 -3.53 5.34
C HIS A 15 -9.09 -4.35 6.03
N GLY A 16 -10.30 -4.40 5.47
CA GLY A 16 -11.43 -5.11 6.05
C GLY A 16 -11.82 -4.62 7.45
N ALA A 17 -12.34 -5.51 8.30
CA ALA A 17 -12.78 -5.19 9.65
C ALA A 17 -11.62 -4.78 10.59
N MET A 18 -10.38 -5.14 10.26
CA MET A 18 -9.18 -4.85 11.05
C MET A 18 -8.54 -3.50 10.67
N GLY A 19 -9.25 -2.64 9.93
CA GLY A 19 -8.72 -1.36 9.45
C GLY A 19 -8.15 -0.47 10.55
N TRP A 20 -8.78 -0.41 11.72
CA TRP A 20 -8.27 0.36 12.86
C TRP A 20 -6.93 -0.17 13.37
N THR A 21 -6.81 -1.49 13.54
CA THR A 21 -5.59 -2.15 14.03
C THR A 21 -4.42 -1.92 13.08
N HIS A 22 -4.66 -1.90 11.77
CA HIS A 22 -3.61 -1.72 10.76
C HIS A 22 -3.43 -0.28 10.30
N ALA A 23 -4.20 0.68 10.83
CA ALA A 23 -4.22 2.06 10.33
C ALA A 23 -2.83 2.70 10.37
N ALA A 24 -2.14 2.65 11.51
CA ALA A 24 -0.82 3.27 11.68
C ALA A 24 0.24 2.61 10.78
N GLY A 25 0.38 1.28 10.84
CA GLY A 25 1.40 0.57 10.06
C GLY A 25 1.17 0.64 8.55
N SER A 26 -0.10 0.63 8.10
CA SER A 26 -0.41 0.81 6.67
C SER A 26 -0.14 2.23 6.15
N ALA A 27 -0.33 3.24 7.01
CA ALA A 27 0.01 4.62 6.69
C ALA A 27 1.53 4.85 6.65
N GLU A 28 2.28 4.25 7.58
CA GLU A 28 3.74 4.28 7.60
C GLU A 28 4.32 3.64 6.33
N LEU A 29 3.89 2.42 5.97
CA LEU A 29 4.27 1.77 4.72
C LEU A 29 4.00 2.67 3.51
N LEU A 30 2.81 3.29 3.46
CA LEU A 30 2.46 4.16 2.34
C LEU A 30 3.32 5.45 2.31
N ALA A 31 3.66 6.01 3.46
CA ALA A 31 4.54 7.17 3.56
C ALA A 31 5.95 6.85 3.04
N ASP A 32 6.50 5.68 3.37
CA ASP A 32 7.79 5.22 2.84
C ASP A 32 7.75 5.12 1.32
N LEU A 33 6.70 4.50 0.76
CA LEU A 33 6.51 4.40 -0.69
C LEU A 33 6.41 5.77 -1.37
N LEU A 34 5.70 6.73 -0.76
CA LEU A 34 5.59 8.10 -1.25
C LEU A 34 6.94 8.84 -1.22
N ALA A 35 7.75 8.59 -0.19
CA ALA A 35 9.05 9.19 0.00
C ALA A 35 10.18 8.50 -0.79
N GLY A 36 9.88 7.39 -1.49
CA GLY A 36 10.89 6.58 -2.18
C GLY A 36 11.82 5.83 -1.22
N GLN A 37 11.40 5.65 0.03
CA GLN A 37 12.15 4.92 1.05
C GLN A 37 11.80 3.43 1.01
N THR A 38 12.74 2.59 1.45
CA THR A 38 12.48 1.15 1.60
C THR A 38 11.60 0.91 2.83
N PRO A 39 10.39 0.31 2.66
CA PRO A 39 9.51 0.04 3.81
C PRO A 39 10.13 -0.96 4.80
N ALA A 40 9.75 -0.82 6.07
CA ALA A 40 10.27 -1.67 7.16
C ALA A 40 9.82 -3.15 7.08
N ILE A 41 8.74 -3.43 6.34
CA ILE A 41 8.21 -4.78 6.12
C ILE A 41 8.14 -5.12 4.63
N ASP A 42 8.18 -6.41 4.30
CA ASP A 42 7.98 -6.87 2.93
C ASP A 42 6.58 -6.47 2.43
N THR A 43 6.55 -5.77 1.29
CA THR A 43 5.33 -5.28 0.66
C THR A 43 4.68 -6.33 -0.24
N ALA A 44 5.32 -7.47 -0.48
CA ALA A 44 4.81 -8.52 -1.34
C ALA A 44 3.40 -8.96 -0.92
N GLY A 45 2.46 -8.90 -1.86
CA GLY A 45 1.07 -9.28 -1.64
C GLY A 45 0.18 -8.23 -0.95
N LEU A 46 0.75 -7.15 -0.41
CA LEU A 46 0.01 -5.99 0.12
C LEU A 46 -0.30 -4.94 -0.96
N LEU A 47 0.54 -4.89 -2.00
CA LEU A 47 0.40 -3.94 -3.10
C LEU A 47 -0.75 -4.30 -4.04
N ALA A 48 -1.44 -3.27 -4.54
CA ALA A 48 -2.53 -3.41 -5.50
C ALA A 48 -2.08 -4.06 -6.82
N GLU A 49 -0.79 -3.92 -7.17
CA GLU A 49 -0.12 -4.54 -8.31
C GLU A 49 -0.39 -6.05 -8.43
N ARG A 50 -0.53 -6.76 -7.29
CA ARG A 50 -0.91 -8.18 -7.25
C ARG A 50 -2.16 -8.49 -8.08
N TRP A 51 -3.09 -7.55 -8.17
CA TRP A 51 -4.35 -7.69 -8.90
C TRP A 51 -4.35 -6.95 -10.24
N ILE A 52 -3.59 -5.87 -10.33
CA ILE A 52 -3.55 -4.99 -11.50
C ILE A 52 -2.65 -5.58 -12.61
N GLY A 53 -1.64 -6.39 -12.27
CA GLY A 53 -0.72 -7.05 -13.21
C GLY A 53 -1.23 -8.35 -13.86
N ARG A 54 -2.55 -8.59 -13.92
CA ARG A 54 -3.15 -9.73 -14.65
C ARG A 54 -3.57 -9.38 -16.08
N GLY A 55 -2.84 -8.47 -16.72
CA GLY A 55 -2.94 -8.15 -18.15
C GLY A 55 -1.81 -8.79 -18.93
#